data_AF-A0A258C267-F1
#
_entry.id   AF-A0A258C267-F1
#
_cell.length_a   1.000
_cell.length_b   1.000
_cell.length_c   1.000
_cell.angle_alpha   90.00
_cell.angle_beta   90.00
_cell.angle_gamma   90.00
#
_symmetry.space_group_name_H-M   'P 1'
#
loop_
_entity.id
_entity.type
_entity.pdbx_description
1 polymer ?
#
loop_
_entity_poly.entity_id
_entity_poly.type
_entity_poly.pdbx_seq_one_letter_code
_entity_poly.pdbx_strand_id
1 'polypeptide(L)'
;FAALGIPGLTLMTRYLSGDNVDRGAGASEGKTWERNTDIAYVFQSGPLKNLGLSVRHASLRSNVVGQRDQDEVRAIISYNLVLL
;
A
#
# COMPACT_ATOMS: atom_id res chain seq x y z
N PHE A 1 -9.90 13.77 2.64
CA PHE A 1 -9.58 15.08 2.06
C PHE A 1 -10.79 15.83 1.51
N ALA A 2 -11.93 15.17 1.27
CA ALA A 2 -13.16 15.86 0.87
C ALA A 2 -13.57 17.00 1.83
N ALA A 3 -13.50 16.77 3.14
CA ALA A 3 -13.76 17.81 4.15
C ALA A 3 -12.77 19.00 4.11
N LEU A 4 -11.60 18.82 3.47
CA LEU A 4 -10.60 19.86 3.24
C LEU A 4 -10.72 20.48 1.83
N GLY A 5 -11.82 20.23 1.11
CA GLY A 5 -12.06 20.78 -0.22
C GLY A 5 -11.40 20.02 -1.38
N ILE A 6 -10.78 18.85 -1.11
CA ILE A 6 -10.17 18.00 -2.16
C ILE A 6 -10.90 16.65 -2.20
N PRO A 7 -12.13 16.60 -2.75
CA PRO A 7 -12.85 15.34 -2.93
C PRO A 7 -12.11 14.44 -3.92
N GLY A 8 -12.19 13.12 -3.72
CA GLY A 8 -11.49 12.13 -4.53
C GLY A 8 -10.06 11.81 -4.09
N LEU A 9 -9.39 12.67 -3.32
CA LEU A 9 -8.08 12.38 -2.73
C LEU A 9 -8.22 11.54 -1.46
N THR A 10 -7.43 10.47 -1.38
CA THR A 10 -7.31 9.60 -0.19
C THR A 10 -5.84 9.31 0.11
N LEU A 11 -5.52 9.24 1.40
CA LEU A 11 -4.23 8.79 1.93
C LEU A 11 -4.53 7.68 2.92
N MET A 12 -3.81 6.58 2.80
CA MET A 12 -3.78 5.52 3.80
C MET A 12 -2.32 5.22 4.12
N THR A 13 -2.01 5.10 5.40
CA THR A 13 -0.73 4.56 5.83
C THR A 13 -0.99 3.55 6.93
N ARG A 14 -0.20 2.47 6.91
CA ARG A 14 -0.26 1.42 7.92
C ARG A 14 1.14 0.90 8.21
N TYR A 15 1.34 0.48 9.44
CA TYR A 15 2.53 -0.19 9.90
C TYR A 15 2.13 -1.51 10.53
N LEU A 16 2.75 -2.60 10.10
CA LEU A 16 2.57 -3.93 10.64
C LEU A 16 3.91 -4.39 11.21
N SER A 17 3.88 -5.01 12.37
CA SER A 17 5.04 -5.66 12.98
C SER A 17 4.63 -7.06 13.41
N GLY A 18 5.47 -8.03 13.11
CA GLY A 18 5.32 -9.42 13.50
C GLY A 18 6.61 -9.93 14.13
N ASP A 19 6.44 -10.75 15.16
CA ASP A 19 7.51 -11.38 15.91
C ASP A 19 7.16 -12.85 16.20
N ASN A 20 7.99 -13.51 16.99
CA ASN A 20 7.86 -14.88 17.44
C ASN A 20 7.78 -15.93 16.32
N VAL A 21 8.42 -15.65 15.18
CA VAL A 21 8.50 -16.60 14.07
C VAL A 21 9.58 -17.65 14.39
N ASP A 22 9.19 -18.92 14.40
CA ASP A 22 10.13 -20.03 14.51
C ASP A 22 11.01 -20.12 13.25
N ARG A 23 12.32 -20.05 13.44
CA ARG A 23 13.34 -20.08 12.38
C ARG A 23 14.15 -21.38 12.36
N GLY A 24 13.78 -22.37 13.17
CA GLY A 24 14.46 -23.65 13.30
C GLY A 24 15.50 -23.68 14.41
N ALA A 25 16.02 -24.89 14.67
CA ALA A 25 16.90 -25.15 15.81
C ALA A 25 18.17 -24.28 15.79
N GLY A 26 18.46 -23.62 16.91
CA GLY A 26 19.64 -22.77 17.10
C GLY A 26 19.56 -21.39 16.44
N ALA A 27 18.48 -21.05 15.75
CA ALA A 27 18.26 -19.72 15.21
C ALA A 27 17.64 -18.78 16.26
N SER A 28 17.97 -17.49 16.18
CA SER A 28 17.24 -16.47 16.92
C SER A 28 15.83 -16.30 16.38
N GLU A 29 14.95 -15.75 17.23
CA GLU A 29 13.57 -15.42 16.89
C GLU A 29 13.45 -14.62 15.58
N GLY A 30 12.49 -15.01 14.74
CA GLY A 30 12.16 -14.27 13.53
C GLY A 30 11.23 -13.08 13.78
N LYS A 31 11.55 -11.96 13.14
CA LYS A 31 10.86 -10.67 13.22
C LYS A 31 10.75 -10.07 11.83
N THR A 32 9.62 -9.43 11.58
CA THR A 32 9.34 -8.71 10.34
C THR A 32 8.52 -7.47 10.62
N TRP A 33 8.73 -6.44 9.83
CA TRP A 33 7.81 -5.31 9.79
C TRP A 33 7.58 -4.87 8.36
N GLU A 34 6.39 -4.34 8.11
CA GLU A 34 6.00 -3.76 6.83
C GLU A 34 5.36 -2.40 7.04
N ARG A 35 5.77 -1.42 6.24
CA ARG A 35 5.13 -0.09 6.18
C ARG A 35 4.59 0.13 4.80
N ASN A 36 3.29 0.41 4.70
CA ASN A 36 2.63 0.74 3.44
C ASN A 36 2.06 2.14 3.48
N THR A 37 2.22 2.87 2.37
CA THR A 37 1.63 4.18 2.15
C THR A 37 0.99 4.21 0.77
N ASP A 38 -0.31 4.51 0.74
CA ASP A 38 -1.13 4.58 -0.46
C ASP A 38 -1.67 5.99 -0.61
N ILE A 39 -1.40 6.61 -1.75
CA ILE A 39 -2.00 7.89 -2.17
C ILE A 39 -2.82 7.60 -3.41
N ALA A 40 -4.09 7.99 -3.39
CA ALA A 40 -4.97 7.80 -4.53
C ALA A 40 -5.84 9.03 -4.79
N TYR A 41 -6.18 9.25 -6.06
CA TYR A 41 -7.05 10.31 -6.52
C TYR A 41 -8.04 9.79 -7.55
N VAL A 42 -9.32 10.07 -7.35
CA VAL A 42 -10.37 9.84 -8.36
C VAL A 42 -10.89 11.18 -8.86
N PHE A 43 -10.90 11.37 -10.17
CA PHE A 43 -11.47 12.57 -10.79
C PHE A 43 -12.99 12.58 -10.60
N GLN A 44 -13.50 13.66 -9.99
CA GLN A 44 -14.90 13.75 -9.57
C GLN A 44 -15.84 14.29 -10.66
N SER A 45 -15.30 15.03 -11.65
CA SER A 45 -16.08 15.68 -12.72
C SER A 45 -15.25 15.85 -14.01
N GLY A 46 -15.90 16.37 -15.05
CA GLY A 46 -15.26 16.66 -16.34
C GLY A 46 -14.98 15.41 -17.19
N PRO A 47 -14.21 15.56 -18.29
CA PRO A 47 -13.95 14.48 -19.25
C PRO A 47 -13.26 13.25 -18.66
N LEU A 48 -12.55 13.40 -17.55
CA LEU A 48 -11.84 12.32 -16.87
C LEU A 48 -12.61 11.77 -15.66
N LYS A 49 -13.87 12.15 -15.45
CA LYS A 49 -14.67 11.66 -14.30
C LYS A 49 -14.59 10.13 -14.21
N ASN A 50 -14.38 9.62 -12.99
CA ASN A 50 -14.15 8.19 -12.68
C ASN A 50 -12.79 7.61 -13.08
N LEU A 51 -11.89 8.40 -13.67
CA LEU A 51 -10.47 8.02 -13.75
C LEU A 51 -9.89 8.02 -12.33
N GLY A 52 -9.25 6.92 -11.96
CA GLY A 52 -8.57 6.72 -10.69
C GLY A 52 -7.08 6.52 -10.91
N LEU A 53 -6.28 7.28 -10.19
CA LEU A 53 -4.83 7.15 -10.11
C LEU A 53 -4.48 6.74 -8.69
N SER A 54 -3.59 5.76 -8.52
CA SER A 54 -3.02 5.47 -7.21
C SER A 54 -1.56 5.10 -7.31
N VAL A 55 -0.79 5.57 -6.33
CA VAL A 55 0.59 5.15 -6.10
C VAL A 55 0.66 4.55 -4.72
N ARG A 56 1.26 3.36 -4.64
CA ARG A 56 1.47 2.63 -3.40
C ARG A 56 2.94 2.37 -3.22
N HIS A 57 3.42 2.56 -2.01
CA HIS A 57 4.78 2.26 -1.61
C HIS A 57 4.76 1.32 -0.41
N ALA A 58 5.44 0.18 -0.53
CA ALA A 58 5.61 -0.79 0.55
C ALA A 58 7.10 -0.96 0.85
N SER A 59 7.44 -0.94 2.14
CA SER A 59 8.75 -1.33 2.64
C SER A 59 8.59 -2.48 3.60
N LEU A 60 9.09 -3.64 3.21
CA LEU A 60 9.17 -4.84 4.02
C LEU A 60 10.60 -5.04 4.50
N ARG A 61 10.76 -5.28 5.80
CA ARG A 61 12.02 -5.76 6.37
C ARG A 61 11.77 -7.03 7.16
N SER A 62 12.64 -8.02 7.00
CA SER A 62 12.48 -9.31 7.66
C SER A 62 13.83 -9.97 7.90
N ASN A 63 13.99 -10.59 9.07
CA ASN A 63 15.10 -11.51 9.30
C ASN A 63 14.67 -12.98 9.06
N VAL A 64 13.42 -13.26 8.68
CA VAL A 64 12.89 -14.61 8.51
C VAL A 64 13.54 -15.30 7.30
N VAL A 65 13.94 -16.56 7.46
CA VAL A 65 14.61 -17.33 6.39
C VAL A 65 13.66 -17.47 5.19
N GLY A 66 14.17 -17.17 3.99
CA GLY A 66 13.39 -17.23 2.75
C GLY A 66 12.57 -15.99 2.44
N GLN A 67 12.48 -15.03 3.35
CA GLN A 67 11.88 -13.72 3.11
C GLN A 67 12.99 -12.68 2.94
N ARG A 68 12.99 -11.96 1.82
CA ARG A 68 13.97 -10.90 1.56
C ARG A 68 13.37 -9.57 1.94
N ASP A 69 14.23 -8.65 2.37
CA ASP A 69 13.88 -7.24 2.41
C ASP A 69 13.44 -6.78 1.02
N GLN A 70 12.35 -6.03 0.97
CA GLN A 70 11.75 -5.59 -0.29
C GLN A 70 11.23 -4.17 -0.15
N ASP A 71 11.55 -3.34 -1.14
CA ASP A 71 10.86 -2.08 -1.38
C ASP A 71 10.12 -2.20 -2.71
N GLU A 72 8.87 -1.75 -2.73
CA GLU A 72 8.00 -1.92 -3.87
C GLU A 72 7.18 -0.66 -4.12
N VAL A 73 7.11 -0.26 -5.39
CA VAL A 73 6.24 0.83 -5.87
C VAL A 73 5.26 0.26 -6.86
N ARG A 74 3.97 0.52 -6.64
CA ARG A 74 2.89 0.20 -7.59
C ARG A 74 2.23 1.49 -8.04
N ALA A 75 2.28 1.77 -9.34
CA ALA A 75 1.48 2.81 -9.97
C ALA A 75 0.31 2.15 -10.70
N ILE A 76 -0.91 2.59 -10.40
CA ILE A 76 -2.15 2.00 -10.90
C ILE A 76 -2.99 3.11 -11.52
N ILE A 77 -3.43 2.87 -12.76
CA ILE A 77 -4.40 3.69 -13.47
C ILE A 77 -5.64 2.82 -13.68
N SER A 78 -6.81 3.35 -13.33
CA SER A 78 -8.09 2.65 -13.42
C SER A 78 -9.15 3.59 -13.97
N TYR A 79 -10.07 3.08 -14.78
CA TYR A 79 -11.21 3.86 -15.27
C TYR A 79 -12.46 3.01 -15.19
N ASN A 80 -13.46 3.50 -14.45
CA ASN A 80 -14.75 2.81 -14.32
C ASN A 80 -15.76 3.44 -15.30
N LEU A 81 -16.07 2.70 -16.36
CA LEU A 81 -17.11 3.07 -17.32
C LEU A 81 -18.45 2.45 -16.90
N VAL A 82 -19.41 3.30 -16.55
CA VAL A 82 -20.79 2.86 -16.28
C VAL A 82 -21.52 2.76 -17.60
N LEU A 83 -22.05 1.58 -17.92
CA LEU A 83 -22.69 1.29 -19.21
C LEU A 83 -24.21 1.46 -19.17
N LEU A 84 -24.83 1.11 -18.04
CA LEU A 84 -26.27 1.12 -17.79
C LEU A 84 -26.53 1.43 -16.31
#